data_AF-A0AAD7W5E1-F1
#
_entry.id   AF-A0AAD7W5E1-F1
#
_cell.length_a   1.000
_cell.length_b   1.000
_cell.length_c   1.000
_cell.angle_alpha   90.00
_cell.angle_beta   90.00
_cell.angle_gamma   90.00
#
_symmetry.space_group_name_H-M   'P 1'
#
loop_
_entity.id
_entity.type
_entity.pdbx_description
1 polymer ?
#
loop_
_entity_poly.entity_id
_entity_poly.type
_entity_poly.pdbx_seq_one_letter_code
_entity_poly.pdbx_strand_id
1 'polypeptide(L)'
;MADEIIKGIGVRKVVEYKKSRLPRQGEHWKSLAKLEKEECRLKNTGKECLEEYKAQLQEEKERLRNEQTKYKISKAMKCFIAAISTPDKLETALFLKWMRLKLDVRSRKDLSTLRMKFKMQCEAKEDKVHLAELDQQLMDSSLGIEHYMREMGQIYEASFYSSGGPSQEVSELPALAAELLLDGFPLELVDGDASNIPEKWVREVLMELHRKVGQQSRLLVFTVLGVQSTGKSTLLNTMFGAQFPVSSGRCTRGAFMLFCQVGEDLKRDLACDFILLIDTEGLKSPELAQLDDSYEHDNEMATLVIGLSDVTIINIAMENSTEMKDILQIAVHAFLRMSKVGKKPVCHFVHQNDGGVGAHKKNTTDRRHLLEQLNEMTIKANCQNILDSVKDLEANLQAGFLTSVDIHETLCILPIKPQDELFKRVFGCGEQCPFCKVACEAGGKDHTASHGLSSTKNLDLMAYVDVF
;
A
#
# COMPACT_ATOMS: atom_id res chain seq x y z
N MET A 1 -7.65 7.24 32.43
CA MET A 1 -8.23 7.66 31.13
C MET A 1 -8.86 6.52 30.32
N ALA A 2 -8.20 5.35 30.17
CA ALA A 2 -8.77 4.23 29.41
C ALA A 2 -10.19 3.81 29.86
N ASP A 3 -10.42 3.65 31.17
CA ASP A 3 -11.75 3.29 31.68
C ASP A 3 -12.82 4.35 31.38
N GLU A 4 -12.45 5.63 31.24
CA GLU A 4 -13.38 6.70 30.85
C GLU A 4 -13.80 6.55 29.40
N ILE A 5 -12.87 6.24 28.50
CA ILE A 5 -13.15 5.93 27.09
C ILE A 5 -14.07 4.70 27.00
N ILE A 6 -13.75 3.63 27.74
CA ILE A 6 -14.55 2.39 27.74
C ILE A 6 -15.96 2.61 28.31
N LYS A 7 -16.09 3.36 29.42
CA LYS A 7 -17.41 3.81 29.94
C LYS A 7 -18.16 4.65 28.91
N GLY A 8 -17.43 5.48 28.18
CA GLY A 8 -17.93 6.28 27.06
C GLY A 8 -18.50 5.43 25.93
N ILE A 9 -18.04 4.21 25.69
CA ILE A 9 -18.67 3.29 24.73
C ILE A 9 -20.02 2.82 25.28
N GLY A 10 -20.06 2.39 26.55
CA GLY A 10 -21.28 1.98 27.24
C GLY A 10 -21.93 0.74 26.62
N VAL A 11 -23.25 0.75 26.45
CA VAL A 11 -24.03 -0.33 25.81
C VAL A 11 -24.29 -0.11 24.31
N ARG A 12 -23.74 0.97 23.73
CA ARG A 12 -23.95 1.32 22.32
C ARG A 12 -23.36 0.29 21.37
N LYS A 13 -23.95 0.17 20.19
CA LYS A 13 -23.32 -0.53 19.07
C LYS A 13 -22.05 0.20 18.67
N VAL A 14 -21.04 -0.55 18.24
CA VAL A 14 -19.74 0.00 17.85
C VAL A 14 -19.88 1.01 16.71
N VAL A 15 -20.71 0.71 15.71
CA VAL A 15 -20.99 1.62 14.58
C VAL A 15 -21.55 2.97 15.04
N GLU A 16 -22.47 2.99 16.01
CA GLU A 16 -23.05 4.23 16.56
C GLU A 16 -22.01 5.00 17.39
N TYR A 17 -21.15 4.28 18.10
CA TYR A 17 -20.03 4.87 18.81
C TYR A 17 -19.05 5.55 17.85
N LYS A 18 -18.63 4.87 16.77
CA LYS A 18 -17.74 5.43 15.75
C LYS A 18 -18.35 6.69 15.13
N LYS A 19 -19.61 6.63 14.67
CA LYS A 19 -20.32 7.80 14.09
C LYS A 19 -20.40 9.00 15.03
N SER A 20 -20.49 8.79 16.34
CA SER A 20 -20.65 9.88 17.32
C SER A 20 -19.35 10.37 17.95
N ARG A 21 -18.32 9.52 18.08
CA ARG A 21 -17.06 9.83 18.78
C ARG A 21 -15.84 9.91 17.87
N LEU A 22 -15.89 9.26 16.73
CA LEU A 22 -14.84 9.18 15.72
C LEU A 22 -15.42 9.47 14.31
N PRO A 23 -16.08 10.63 14.11
CA PRO A 23 -16.87 10.87 12.90
C PRO A 23 -16.04 11.09 11.63
N ARG A 24 -14.81 11.61 11.73
CA ARG A 24 -14.08 12.06 10.53
C ARG A 24 -13.60 10.92 9.66
N GLN A 25 -13.26 9.77 10.25
CA GLN A 25 -12.89 8.56 9.50
C GLN A 25 -14.11 7.83 8.87
N GLY A 26 -15.33 8.36 9.03
CA GLY A 26 -16.55 7.73 8.55
C GLY A 26 -16.83 7.98 7.06
N GLU A 27 -18.10 8.24 6.74
CA GLU A 27 -18.56 8.36 5.34
C GLU A 27 -17.83 9.45 4.55
N HIS A 28 -17.52 10.60 5.17
CA HIS A 28 -16.73 11.65 4.51
C HIS A 28 -15.39 11.15 3.99
N TRP A 29 -14.67 10.35 4.79
CA TRP A 29 -13.37 9.81 4.41
C TRP A 29 -13.48 8.74 3.32
N LYS A 30 -14.49 7.87 3.39
CA LYS A 30 -14.78 6.89 2.33
C LYS A 30 -15.15 7.57 1.00
N SER A 31 -15.91 8.66 1.04
CA SER A 31 -16.25 9.44 -0.15
C SER A 31 -15.04 10.16 -0.74
N LEU A 32 -14.18 10.73 0.11
CA LEU A 32 -12.91 11.33 -0.32
C LEU A 32 -12.02 10.31 -1.03
N ALA A 33 -11.88 9.09 -0.47
CA ALA A 33 -11.13 8.02 -1.11
C ALA A 33 -11.64 7.68 -2.52
N LYS A 34 -12.97 7.64 -2.71
CA LYS A 34 -13.56 7.41 -4.04
C LYS A 34 -13.24 8.53 -5.02
N LEU A 35 -13.30 9.79 -4.58
CA LEU A 35 -12.99 10.96 -5.41
C LEU A 35 -11.52 11.01 -5.80
N GLU A 36 -10.60 10.72 -4.87
CA GLU A 36 -9.15 10.67 -5.13
C GLU A 36 -8.81 9.55 -6.13
N LYS A 37 -9.45 8.37 -6.01
CA LYS A 37 -9.31 7.30 -7.01
C LYS A 37 -9.88 7.72 -8.38
N GLU A 38 -11.03 8.37 -8.41
CA GLU A 38 -11.62 8.84 -9.68
C GLU A 38 -10.75 9.91 -10.35
N GLU A 39 -10.17 10.84 -9.60
CA GLU A 39 -9.27 11.87 -10.13
C GLU A 39 -8.04 11.27 -10.83
N CYS A 40 -7.56 10.13 -10.35
CA CYS A 40 -6.44 9.40 -10.94
C CYS A 40 -6.86 8.56 -12.15
N ARG A 41 -8.06 7.97 -12.12
CA ARG A 41 -8.52 6.99 -13.12
C ARG A 41 -9.31 7.62 -14.28
N LEU A 42 -10.00 8.75 -14.03
CA LEU A 42 -10.83 9.50 -14.97
C LEU A 42 -11.82 8.63 -15.78
N LYS A 43 -12.35 7.58 -15.14
CA LYS A 43 -13.24 6.59 -15.78
C LYS A 43 -14.60 7.19 -16.14
N ASN A 44 -15.04 8.22 -15.41
CA ASN A 44 -16.40 8.76 -15.50
C ASN A 44 -16.47 10.15 -16.17
N THR A 45 -15.44 10.55 -16.94
CA THR A 45 -15.35 11.85 -17.63
C THR A 45 -16.56 12.18 -18.53
N GLY A 46 -17.22 11.17 -19.10
CA GLY A 46 -18.43 11.39 -19.92
C GLY A 46 -18.16 12.24 -21.17
N LYS A 47 -18.93 13.33 -21.36
CA LYS A 47 -18.80 14.29 -22.47
C LYS A 47 -18.16 15.62 -22.06
N GLU A 48 -17.80 15.77 -20.79
CA GLU A 48 -17.25 17.01 -20.25
C GLU A 48 -15.76 17.16 -20.62
N CYS A 49 -15.25 18.40 -20.58
CA CYS A 49 -13.83 18.62 -20.72
C CYS A 49 -13.08 18.04 -19.51
N LEU A 50 -11.92 17.41 -19.74
CA LEU A 50 -11.11 16.80 -18.69
C LEU A 50 -10.73 17.78 -17.57
N GLU A 51 -10.47 19.05 -17.92
CA GLU A 51 -10.11 20.08 -16.95
C GLU A 51 -11.29 20.48 -16.06
N GLU A 52 -12.48 20.63 -16.66
CA GLU A 52 -13.72 20.95 -15.94
C GLU A 52 -14.09 19.81 -14.99
N TYR A 53 -14.01 18.57 -15.46
CA TYR A 53 -14.30 17.39 -14.63
C TYR A 53 -13.35 17.28 -13.42
N LYS A 54 -12.05 17.51 -13.61
CA LYS A 54 -11.08 17.55 -12.51
C LYS A 54 -11.37 18.67 -11.53
N ALA A 55 -11.76 19.86 -12.01
CA ALA A 55 -12.13 20.98 -11.15
C ALA A 55 -13.35 20.64 -10.28
N GLN A 56 -14.38 19.99 -10.84
CA GLN A 56 -15.55 19.53 -10.09
C GLN A 56 -15.16 18.51 -8.99
N LEU A 57 -14.31 17.52 -9.31
CA LEU A 57 -13.82 16.56 -8.31
C LEU A 57 -13.06 17.27 -7.18
N GLN A 58 -12.27 18.29 -7.51
CA GLN A 58 -11.54 19.07 -6.51
C GLN A 58 -12.47 19.89 -5.62
N GLU A 59 -13.48 20.55 -6.19
CA GLU A 59 -14.48 21.30 -5.43
C GLU A 59 -15.24 20.38 -4.45
N GLU A 60 -15.63 19.19 -4.90
CA GLU A 60 -16.32 18.22 -4.05
C GLU A 60 -15.42 17.68 -2.92
N LYS A 61 -14.14 17.41 -3.20
CA LYS A 61 -13.17 17.05 -2.14
C LYS A 61 -13.04 18.16 -1.10
N GLU A 62 -12.94 19.42 -1.54
CA GLU A 62 -12.87 20.57 -0.64
C GLU A 62 -14.16 20.73 0.18
N ARG A 63 -15.33 20.51 -0.43
CA ARG A 63 -16.62 20.51 0.26
C ARG A 63 -16.65 19.46 1.39
N LEU A 64 -16.24 18.23 1.11
CA LEU A 64 -16.20 17.15 2.11
C LEU A 64 -15.20 17.44 3.24
N ARG A 65 -14.01 17.98 2.91
CA ARG A 65 -13.03 18.41 3.92
C ARG A 65 -13.58 19.55 4.79
N ASN A 66 -14.26 20.52 4.18
CA ASN A 66 -14.97 21.60 4.89
C ASN A 66 -16.13 21.09 5.76
N GLU A 67 -16.74 19.96 5.44
CA GLU A 67 -17.70 19.31 6.34
C GLU A 67 -17.01 18.61 7.52
N GLN A 68 -15.86 17.96 7.28
CA GLN A 68 -15.07 17.34 8.34
C GLN A 68 -14.57 18.36 9.40
N THR A 69 -14.30 19.61 9.02
CA THR A 69 -13.88 20.67 9.95
C THR A 69 -14.99 21.08 10.92
N LYS A 70 -16.26 20.92 10.55
CA LYS A 70 -17.43 21.27 11.40
C LYS A 70 -17.55 20.37 12.63
N TYR A 71 -16.98 19.17 12.60
CA TYR A 71 -16.99 18.28 13.76
C TYR A 71 -16.11 18.84 14.89
N LYS A 72 -16.57 18.77 16.13
CA LYS A 72 -15.71 19.05 17.29
C LYS A 72 -14.90 17.82 17.67
N ILE A 73 -13.68 18.00 18.18
CA ILE A 73 -12.92 16.89 18.77
C ILE A 73 -13.72 16.34 19.96
N SER A 74 -14.06 15.06 19.90
CA SER A 74 -14.92 14.42 20.91
C SER A 74 -14.20 14.28 22.24
N LYS A 75 -14.96 14.16 23.35
CA LYS A 75 -14.37 13.92 24.68
C LYS A 75 -13.48 12.68 24.69
N ALA A 76 -13.89 11.61 24.00
CA ALA A 76 -13.11 10.38 23.89
C ALA A 76 -11.76 10.63 23.20
N MET A 77 -11.74 11.40 22.12
CA MET A 77 -10.50 11.77 21.43
C MET A 77 -9.61 12.69 22.27
N LYS A 78 -10.18 13.65 22.99
CA LYS A 78 -9.41 14.49 23.92
C LYS A 78 -8.74 13.65 25.02
N CYS A 79 -9.49 12.71 25.61
CA CYS A 79 -8.93 11.77 26.59
C CYS A 79 -7.84 10.87 25.98
N PHE A 80 -8.02 10.42 24.73
CA PHE A 80 -7.03 9.60 24.04
C PHE A 80 -5.74 10.39 23.76
N ILE A 81 -5.85 11.57 23.15
CA ILE A 81 -4.71 12.46 22.86
C ILE A 81 -3.98 12.82 24.17
N ALA A 82 -4.71 13.20 25.22
CA ALA A 82 -4.12 13.52 26.51
C ALA A 82 -3.35 12.33 27.11
N ALA A 83 -3.88 11.11 26.98
CA ALA A 83 -3.22 9.92 27.51
C ALA A 83 -1.90 9.60 26.78
N ILE A 84 -1.86 9.74 25.44
CA ILE A 84 -0.65 9.48 24.64
C ILE A 84 0.35 10.65 24.65
N SER A 85 -0.08 11.85 25.09
CA SER A 85 0.79 13.02 25.27
C SER A 85 1.50 13.02 26.61
N THR A 86 1.33 11.97 27.43
CA THR A 86 1.95 11.88 28.76
C THR A 86 3.47 11.72 28.61
N PRO A 87 4.30 12.52 29.32
CA PRO A 87 5.76 12.40 29.24
C PRO A 87 6.32 11.05 29.70
N ASP A 88 5.58 10.35 30.57
CA ASP A 88 5.94 9.03 31.05
C ASP A 88 5.60 7.96 30.00
N LYS A 89 6.63 7.45 29.33
CA LYS A 89 6.52 6.38 28.33
C LYS A 89 5.89 5.10 28.87
N LEU A 90 6.13 4.77 30.14
CA LEU A 90 5.54 3.59 30.76
C LEU A 90 4.03 3.80 30.95
N GLU A 91 3.61 4.99 31.37
CA GLU A 91 2.17 5.33 31.50
C GLU A 91 1.48 5.26 30.13
N THR A 92 2.07 5.84 29.09
CA THR A 92 1.56 5.78 27.71
C THR A 92 1.46 4.33 27.22
N ALA A 93 2.50 3.51 27.45
CA ALA A 93 2.50 2.11 27.05
C ALA A 93 1.45 1.27 27.82
N LEU A 94 1.30 1.50 29.13
CA LEU A 94 0.28 0.87 29.95
C LEU A 94 -1.13 1.26 29.51
N PHE A 95 -1.35 2.54 29.21
CA PHE A 95 -2.62 3.04 28.67
C PHE A 95 -3.00 2.32 27.37
N LEU A 96 -2.08 2.26 26.39
CA LEU A 96 -2.33 1.61 25.11
C LEU A 96 -2.57 0.10 25.28
N LYS A 97 -1.75 -0.60 26.09
CA LYS A 97 -1.96 -2.03 26.37
C LYS A 97 -3.31 -2.29 27.03
N TRP A 98 -3.68 -1.48 28.03
CA TRP A 98 -4.96 -1.63 28.72
C TRP A 98 -6.15 -1.33 27.81
N MET A 99 -6.06 -0.29 27.00
CA MET A 99 -7.07 0.07 26.02
C MET A 99 -7.26 -1.06 25.00
N ARG A 100 -6.18 -1.62 24.46
CA ARG A 100 -6.24 -2.79 23.56
C ARG A 100 -6.98 -3.95 24.21
N LEU A 101 -6.57 -4.36 25.42
CA LEU A 101 -7.21 -5.45 26.15
C LEU A 101 -8.72 -5.22 26.36
N LYS A 102 -9.13 -4.02 26.77
CA LYS A 102 -10.55 -3.69 27.00
C LYS A 102 -11.37 -3.69 25.72
N LEU A 103 -10.82 -3.16 24.63
CA LEU A 103 -11.47 -3.16 23.32
C LEU A 103 -11.60 -4.58 22.77
N ASP A 104 -10.57 -5.42 22.92
CA ASP A 104 -10.58 -6.82 22.49
C ASP A 104 -11.62 -7.63 23.25
N VAL A 105 -11.70 -7.49 24.57
CA VAL A 105 -12.71 -8.17 25.41
C VAL A 105 -14.13 -7.81 24.97
N ARG A 106 -14.37 -6.55 24.58
CA ARG A 106 -15.67 -6.13 24.06
C ARG A 106 -15.95 -6.75 22.70
N SER A 107 -15.03 -6.57 21.75
CA SER A 107 -15.22 -7.06 20.38
C SER A 107 -15.41 -8.57 20.31
N ARG A 108 -14.80 -9.36 21.22
CA ARG A 108 -15.02 -10.81 21.27
C ARG A 108 -16.49 -11.20 21.48
N LYS A 109 -17.28 -10.42 22.22
CA LYS A 109 -18.70 -10.73 22.48
C LYS A 109 -19.55 -10.62 21.21
N ASP A 110 -19.29 -9.59 20.41
CA ASP A 110 -20.08 -9.28 19.22
C ASP A 110 -19.54 -10.00 17.97
N LEU A 111 -18.21 -10.03 17.79
CA LEU A 111 -17.56 -10.60 16.60
C LEU A 111 -17.57 -12.13 16.55
N SER A 112 -17.56 -12.84 17.69
CA SER A 112 -17.54 -14.32 17.67
C SER A 112 -18.77 -14.90 16.99
N THR A 113 -19.94 -14.33 17.29
CA THR A 113 -21.22 -14.77 16.74
C THR A 113 -21.33 -14.43 15.25
N LEU A 114 -20.94 -13.21 14.86
CA LEU A 114 -20.94 -12.79 13.46
C LEU A 114 -19.98 -13.63 12.61
N ARG A 115 -18.79 -13.96 13.13
CA ARG A 115 -17.82 -14.82 12.43
C ARG A 115 -18.29 -16.26 12.29
N MET A 116 -18.94 -16.80 13.32
CA MET A 116 -19.51 -18.15 13.23
C MET A 116 -20.58 -18.19 12.13
N LYS A 117 -21.43 -17.17 12.05
CA LYS A 117 -22.38 -17.03 10.94
C LYS A 117 -21.67 -16.91 9.59
N PHE A 118 -20.70 -16.01 9.48
CA PHE A 118 -19.92 -15.81 8.25
C PHE A 118 -19.30 -17.12 7.77
N LYS A 119 -18.61 -17.85 8.64
CA LYS A 119 -18.00 -19.15 8.33
C LYS A 119 -19.03 -20.17 7.86
N MET A 120 -20.16 -20.31 8.57
CA MET A 120 -21.22 -21.23 8.17
C MET A 120 -21.79 -20.91 6.79
N GLN A 121 -21.93 -19.62 6.45
CA GLN A 121 -22.47 -19.18 5.16
C GLN A 121 -21.47 -19.35 4.01
N CYS A 122 -20.17 -19.20 4.29
CA CYS A 122 -19.11 -19.52 3.34
C CYS A 122 -19.11 -21.02 3.00
N GLU A 123 -19.25 -21.88 4.01
CA GLU A 123 -19.35 -23.34 3.83
C GLU A 123 -20.64 -23.74 3.08
N ALA A 124 -21.74 -23.02 3.31
CA ALA A 124 -23.03 -23.25 2.66
C ALA A 124 -23.12 -22.73 1.21
N LYS A 125 -22.11 -21.98 0.72
CA LYS A 125 -22.12 -21.29 -0.59
C LYS A 125 -23.39 -20.44 -0.81
N GLU A 126 -23.83 -19.74 0.23
CA GLU A 126 -24.99 -18.83 0.17
C GLU A 126 -24.73 -17.60 -0.72
N ASP A 127 -25.79 -16.83 -0.97
CA ASP A 127 -25.82 -15.69 -1.89
C ASP A 127 -24.77 -14.61 -1.56
N LYS A 128 -24.11 -14.08 -2.60
CA LYS A 128 -22.96 -13.15 -2.51
C LYS A 128 -23.30 -11.87 -1.75
N VAL A 129 -24.54 -11.40 -1.89
CA VAL A 129 -25.04 -10.18 -1.23
C VAL A 129 -25.03 -10.35 0.29
N HIS A 130 -25.45 -11.53 0.77
CA HIS A 130 -25.53 -11.81 2.20
C HIS A 130 -24.13 -11.90 2.84
N LEU A 131 -23.15 -12.46 2.13
CA LEU A 131 -21.74 -12.50 2.56
C LEU A 131 -21.14 -11.09 2.69
N ALA A 132 -21.38 -10.22 1.71
CA ALA A 132 -20.93 -8.83 1.75
C ALA A 132 -21.58 -8.06 2.92
N GLU A 133 -22.86 -8.29 3.20
CA GLU A 133 -23.55 -7.69 4.35
C GLU A 133 -22.96 -8.15 5.68
N LEU A 134 -22.58 -9.43 5.83
CA LEU A 134 -21.91 -9.90 7.04
C LEU A 134 -20.50 -9.35 7.19
N ASP A 135 -19.73 -9.24 6.10
CA ASP A 135 -18.41 -8.61 6.17
C ASP A 135 -18.54 -7.15 6.64
N GLN A 136 -19.50 -6.41 6.08
CA GLN A 136 -19.79 -5.05 6.53
C GLN A 136 -20.20 -5.00 8.01
N GLN A 137 -21.00 -5.96 8.50
CA GLN A 137 -21.36 -6.05 9.92
C GLN A 137 -20.15 -6.36 10.81
N LEU A 138 -19.21 -7.20 10.34
CA LEU A 138 -17.96 -7.48 11.04
C LEU A 138 -17.09 -6.21 11.13
N MET A 139 -16.98 -5.45 10.04
CA MET A 139 -16.29 -4.15 10.02
C MET A 139 -16.91 -3.15 10.99
N ASP A 140 -18.24 -3.01 10.94
CA ASP A 140 -19.01 -2.08 11.76
C ASP A 140 -18.94 -2.41 13.25
N SER A 141 -18.67 -3.69 13.57
CA SER A 141 -18.49 -4.20 14.93
C SER A 141 -17.05 -4.15 15.43
N SER A 142 -16.08 -3.83 14.58
CA SER A 142 -14.67 -3.69 14.95
C SER A 142 -14.37 -2.33 15.55
N LEU A 143 -13.63 -2.32 16.67
CA LEU A 143 -13.09 -1.13 17.32
C LEU A 143 -11.79 -1.48 18.04
N GLY A 144 -10.72 -0.82 17.63
CA GLY A 144 -9.39 -0.93 18.22
C GLY A 144 -8.71 0.43 18.32
N ILE A 145 -7.44 0.43 18.68
CA ILE A 145 -6.64 1.66 18.85
C ILE A 145 -6.40 2.33 17.51
N GLU A 146 -6.27 1.54 16.44
CA GLU A 146 -6.12 2.00 15.07
C GLU A 146 -7.22 2.99 14.66
N HIS A 147 -8.46 2.79 15.13
CA HIS A 147 -9.55 3.72 14.85
C HIS A 147 -9.35 5.09 15.54
N TYR A 148 -8.75 5.14 16.73
CA TYR A 148 -8.44 6.41 17.40
C TYR A 148 -7.27 7.12 16.72
N MET A 149 -6.24 6.37 16.33
CA MET A 149 -5.11 6.89 15.56
C MET A 149 -5.55 7.41 14.19
N ARG A 150 -6.47 6.71 13.51
CA ARG A 150 -7.06 7.12 12.25
C ARG A 150 -7.89 8.39 12.39
N GLU A 151 -8.71 8.50 13.44
CA GLU A 151 -9.44 9.75 13.73
C GLU A 151 -8.47 10.91 13.96
N MET A 152 -7.39 10.67 14.70
CA MET A 152 -6.34 11.67 14.95
C MET A 152 -5.70 12.15 13.64
N GLY A 153 -5.39 11.24 12.72
CA GLY A 153 -4.90 11.60 11.38
C GLY A 153 -5.91 12.38 10.57
N GLN A 154 -7.19 12.03 10.61
CA GLN A 154 -8.24 12.79 9.91
C GLN A 154 -8.52 14.17 10.55
N ILE A 155 -8.34 14.32 11.86
CA ILE A 155 -8.36 15.63 12.52
C ILE A 155 -7.24 16.51 11.96
N TYR A 156 -6.03 15.95 11.83
CA TYR A 156 -4.87 16.65 11.26
C TYR A 156 -5.12 17.05 9.79
N GLU A 157 -5.51 16.10 8.94
CA GLU A 157 -5.80 16.33 7.51
C GLU A 157 -6.87 17.41 7.30
N ALA A 158 -7.99 17.34 8.03
CA ALA A 158 -9.08 18.29 7.90
C ALA A 158 -8.70 19.70 8.37
N SER A 159 -7.77 19.84 9.33
CA SER A 159 -7.44 21.13 9.93
C SER A 159 -6.87 22.16 8.94
N PHE A 160 -6.26 21.70 7.84
CA PHE A 160 -5.76 22.56 6.77
C PHE A 160 -6.85 23.28 5.98
N TYR A 161 -8.11 22.84 6.08
CA TYR A 161 -9.26 23.44 5.40
C TYR A 161 -10.04 24.38 6.31
N SER A 162 -9.60 24.57 7.55
CA SER A 162 -10.20 25.53 8.48
C SER A 162 -9.63 26.94 8.21
N SER A 163 -10.45 27.98 8.35
CA SER A 163 -10.10 29.38 8.00
C SER A 163 -8.89 29.98 8.74
N GLY A 164 -8.34 29.28 9.74
CA GLY A 164 -7.14 29.68 10.50
C GLY A 164 -6.00 28.65 10.46
N GLY A 165 -6.10 27.61 9.62
CA GLY A 165 -5.15 26.50 9.58
C GLY A 165 -5.20 25.59 10.83
N PRO A 166 -4.22 24.68 10.99
CA PRO A 166 -4.12 23.83 12.17
C PRO A 166 -3.88 24.64 13.44
N SER A 167 -4.61 24.33 14.52
CA SER A 167 -4.28 24.84 15.84
C SER A 167 -2.97 24.22 16.34
N GLN A 168 -2.30 24.87 17.30
CA GLN A 168 -1.06 24.34 17.89
C GLN A 168 -1.23 22.90 18.41
N GLU A 169 -2.33 22.60 19.12
CA GLU A 169 -2.64 21.25 19.59
C GLU A 169 -2.74 20.21 18.46
N VAL A 170 -3.25 20.61 17.29
CA VAL A 170 -3.38 19.73 16.12
C VAL A 170 -2.05 19.58 15.40
N SER A 171 -1.24 20.64 15.34
CA SER A 171 0.09 20.63 14.73
C SER A 171 1.08 19.67 15.43
N GLU A 172 0.88 19.37 16.72
CA GLU A 172 1.73 18.47 17.49
C GLU A 172 1.37 16.98 17.30
N LEU A 173 0.20 16.66 16.75
CA LEU A 173 -0.27 15.27 16.60
C LEU A 173 0.68 14.37 15.80
N PRO A 174 1.30 14.80 14.68
CA PRO A 174 2.26 13.97 13.97
C PRO A 174 3.48 13.61 14.82
N ALA A 175 3.93 14.53 15.69
CA ALA A 175 5.08 14.30 16.57
C ALA A 175 4.76 13.24 17.64
N LEU A 176 3.53 13.26 18.19
CA LEU A 176 3.05 12.22 19.11
C LEU A 176 2.99 10.85 18.43
N ALA A 177 2.45 10.78 17.21
CA ALA A 177 2.40 9.52 16.47
C ALA A 177 3.80 8.99 16.11
N ALA A 178 4.74 9.88 15.78
CA ALA A 178 6.14 9.50 15.56
C ALA A 178 6.81 8.96 16.83
N GLU A 179 6.50 9.51 18.01
CA GLU A 179 6.97 8.98 19.29
C GLU A 179 6.42 7.58 19.58
N LEU A 180 5.12 7.35 19.35
CA LEU A 180 4.53 6.02 19.48
C LEU A 180 5.19 5.02 18.53
N LEU A 181 5.51 5.44 17.30
CA LEU A 181 6.18 4.60 16.33
C LEU A 181 7.61 4.24 16.76
N LEU A 182 8.36 5.19 17.37
CA LEU A 182 9.67 4.92 17.99
C LEU A 182 9.58 3.97 19.19
N ASP A 183 8.49 4.05 19.95
CA ASP A 183 8.24 3.18 21.09
C ASP A 183 7.70 1.79 20.68
N GLY A 184 7.64 1.50 19.37
CA GLY A 184 7.28 0.20 18.83
C GLY A 184 5.77 -0.05 18.73
N PHE A 185 4.95 1.01 18.66
CA PHE A 185 3.53 0.89 18.36
C PHE A 185 3.29 1.00 16.84
N PRO A 186 2.58 0.03 16.22
CA PRO A 186 2.28 0.11 14.79
C PRO A 186 1.41 1.31 14.44
N LEU A 187 1.69 1.95 13.29
CA LEU A 187 0.87 3.00 12.71
C LEU A 187 0.25 2.52 11.40
N GLU A 188 -1.02 2.83 11.18
CA GLU A 188 -1.70 2.52 9.93
C GLU A 188 -1.15 3.41 8.79
N LEU A 189 -0.64 2.74 7.74
CA LEU A 189 -0.17 3.35 6.50
C LEU A 189 -1.30 3.43 5.48
N VAL A 190 -2.05 2.34 5.31
CA VAL A 190 -3.21 2.27 4.42
C VAL A 190 -4.43 1.92 5.24
N ASP A 191 -5.46 2.75 5.19
CA ASP A 191 -6.75 2.48 5.80
C ASP A 191 -7.51 1.43 4.97
N GLY A 192 -7.68 0.23 5.52
CA GLY A 192 -8.43 -0.85 4.87
C GLY A 192 -9.96 -0.69 4.85
N ASP A 193 -10.53 0.26 5.59
CA ASP A 193 -11.97 0.54 5.57
C ASP A 193 -12.33 1.54 4.46
N ALA A 194 -11.44 2.49 4.19
CA ALA A 194 -11.60 3.46 3.10
C ALA A 194 -10.80 3.08 1.84
N SER A 195 -9.90 2.11 1.93
CA SER A 195 -8.93 1.77 0.87
C SER A 195 -8.12 2.97 0.40
N ASN A 196 -7.59 3.76 1.35
CA ASN A 196 -6.91 5.01 1.06
C ASN A 196 -5.78 5.33 2.05
N ILE A 197 -4.89 6.25 1.65
CA ILE A 197 -3.74 6.70 2.45
C ILE A 197 -3.97 8.17 2.83
N PRO A 198 -3.99 8.53 4.12
CA PRO A 198 -3.97 9.94 4.51
C PRO A 198 -2.55 10.49 4.30
N GLU A 199 -2.22 10.87 3.07
CA GLU A 199 -0.85 11.16 2.62
C GLU A 199 -0.18 12.28 3.42
N LYS A 200 -0.91 13.36 3.76
CA LYS A 200 -0.30 14.44 4.55
C LYS A 200 -0.02 13.95 5.96
N TRP A 201 -0.97 13.24 6.58
CA TRP A 201 -0.76 12.65 7.90
C TRP A 201 0.47 11.73 7.93
N VAL A 202 0.54 10.76 7.03
CA VAL A 202 1.65 9.80 6.97
C VAL A 202 2.97 10.51 6.70
N ARG A 203 3.01 11.44 5.74
CA ARG A 203 4.22 12.21 5.42
C ARG A 203 4.73 12.98 6.64
N GLU A 204 3.85 13.71 7.32
CA GLU A 204 4.27 14.54 8.45
C GLU A 204 4.73 13.69 9.63
N VAL A 205 4.11 12.53 9.89
CA VAL A 205 4.60 11.57 10.90
C VAL A 205 5.99 11.04 10.55
N LEU A 206 6.23 10.67 9.28
CA LEU A 206 7.55 10.20 8.84
C LEU A 206 8.61 11.31 8.89
N MET A 207 8.23 12.56 8.61
CA MET A 207 9.13 13.71 8.74
C MET A 207 9.48 14.02 10.20
N GLU A 208 8.51 13.93 11.11
CA GLU A 208 8.76 14.01 12.55
C GLU A 208 9.68 12.89 13.02
N LEU A 209 9.44 11.66 12.57
CA LEU A 209 10.28 10.50 12.88
C LEU A 209 11.72 10.73 12.41
N HIS A 210 11.92 11.15 11.15
CA HIS A 210 13.22 11.49 10.57
C HIS A 210 13.95 12.53 11.41
N ARG A 211 13.25 13.58 11.87
CA ARG A 211 13.82 14.61 12.75
C ARG A 211 14.20 14.06 14.12
N LYS A 212 13.36 13.22 14.73
CA LYS A 212 13.61 12.61 16.04
C LYS A 212 14.80 11.64 16.04
N VAL A 213 15.10 11.00 14.90
CA VAL A 213 16.29 10.14 14.74
C VAL A 213 17.53 10.90 14.26
N GLY A 214 17.56 12.23 14.38
CA GLY A 214 18.73 13.05 14.05
C GLY A 214 19.00 13.19 12.56
N GLN A 215 17.96 13.02 11.72
CA GLN A 215 18.03 13.13 10.25
C GLN A 215 18.97 12.13 9.58
N GLN A 216 19.36 11.07 10.30
CA GLN A 216 20.10 9.94 9.76
C GLN A 216 19.12 8.78 9.71
N SER A 217 18.68 8.39 8.50
CA SER A 217 17.56 7.45 8.36
C SER A 217 17.79 6.51 7.19
N ARG A 218 18.90 5.76 7.20
CA ARG A 218 19.05 4.66 6.24
C ARG A 218 18.07 3.58 6.62
N LEU A 219 17.01 3.47 5.84
CA LEU A 219 15.87 2.62 6.13
C LEU A 219 15.93 1.38 5.23
N LEU A 220 15.69 0.21 5.82
CA LEU A 220 15.34 -1.00 5.09
C LEU A 220 13.85 -1.27 5.28
N VAL A 221 13.07 -1.29 4.20
CA VAL A 221 11.64 -1.57 4.25
C VAL A 221 11.39 -3.05 3.94
N PHE A 222 10.72 -3.72 4.88
CA PHE A 222 10.47 -5.15 4.85
C PHE A 222 8.98 -5.44 4.98
N THR A 223 8.40 -6.16 4.03
CA THR A 223 6.97 -6.49 4.00
C THR A 223 6.72 -7.98 3.96
N VAL A 224 5.62 -8.44 4.56
CA VAL A 224 5.08 -9.78 4.33
C VAL A 224 3.71 -9.70 3.66
N LEU A 225 3.60 -10.29 2.48
CA LEU A 225 2.36 -10.48 1.71
C LEU A 225 1.94 -11.95 1.73
N GLY A 226 0.65 -12.22 1.52
CA GLY A 226 0.12 -13.58 1.46
C GLY A 226 -1.38 -13.64 1.73
N VAL A 227 -1.98 -14.83 1.54
CA VAL A 227 -3.42 -15.04 1.75
C VAL A 227 -3.80 -14.64 3.19
N GLN A 228 -5.05 -14.26 3.41
CA GLN A 228 -5.59 -14.07 4.76
C GLN A 228 -5.36 -15.30 5.64
N SER A 229 -5.12 -15.05 6.93
CA SER A 229 -4.94 -16.09 7.96
C SER A 229 -3.73 -17.05 7.77
N THR A 230 -2.76 -16.72 6.91
CA THR A 230 -1.53 -17.53 6.70
C THR A 230 -0.41 -17.24 7.70
N GLY A 231 -0.68 -16.51 8.79
CA GLY A 231 0.31 -16.23 9.83
C GLY A 231 1.35 -15.15 9.49
N LYS A 232 1.05 -14.20 8.59
CA LYS A 232 1.95 -13.08 8.21
C LYS A 232 2.45 -12.28 9.43
N SER A 233 1.52 -11.74 10.22
CA SER A 233 1.86 -10.99 11.43
C SER A 233 2.57 -11.86 12.47
N THR A 234 2.25 -13.16 12.54
CA THR A 234 2.96 -14.14 13.39
C THR A 234 4.41 -14.32 12.93
N LEU A 235 4.66 -14.39 11.62
CA LEU A 235 5.99 -14.48 11.05
C LEU A 235 6.81 -13.23 11.38
N LEU A 236 6.24 -12.03 11.16
CA LEU A 236 6.89 -10.76 11.52
C LEU A 236 7.21 -10.66 13.01
N ASN A 237 6.25 -11.00 13.88
CA ASN A 237 6.46 -11.01 15.32
C ASN A 237 7.55 -11.99 15.75
N THR A 238 7.66 -13.15 15.08
CA THR A 238 8.68 -14.16 15.37
C THR A 238 10.06 -13.73 14.88
N MET A 239 10.16 -13.17 13.66
CA MET A 239 11.43 -12.78 13.04
C MET A 239 12.06 -11.56 13.72
N PHE A 240 11.24 -10.58 14.13
CA PHE A 240 11.73 -9.28 14.59
C PHE A 240 11.38 -8.95 16.05
N GLY A 241 10.72 -9.86 16.77
CA GLY A 241 10.19 -9.57 18.11
C GLY A 241 9.12 -8.48 18.11
N ALA A 242 8.46 -8.27 16.96
CA ALA A 242 7.43 -7.27 16.77
C ALA A 242 6.14 -7.59 17.57
N GLN A 243 5.26 -6.59 17.70
CA GLN A 243 3.99 -6.70 18.43
C GLN A 243 2.78 -6.35 17.57
N PHE A 244 2.79 -6.79 16.30
CA PHE A 244 1.60 -6.71 15.46
C PHE A 244 0.44 -7.50 16.10
N PRO A 245 -0.80 -6.98 16.06
CA PRO A 245 -1.96 -7.69 16.57
C PRO A 245 -2.20 -9.01 15.81
N VAL A 246 -2.17 -10.16 16.52
CA VAL A 246 -2.33 -11.51 15.93
C VAL A 246 -3.65 -12.21 16.30
N SER A 247 -4.67 -11.47 16.71
CA SER A 247 -5.88 -12.10 17.26
C SER A 247 -6.64 -12.92 16.20
N SER A 248 -7.04 -14.14 16.55
CA SER A 248 -7.94 -15.00 15.75
C SER A 248 -9.35 -14.41 15.50
N GLY A 249 -9.58 -13.18 15.97
CA GLY A 249 -10.84 -12.43 15.99
C GLY A 249 -10.82 -11.11 15.20
N ARG A 250 -9.67 -10.67 14.66
CA ARG A 250 -9.53 -9.48 13.81
C ARG A 250 -8.46 -9.76 12.77
N CYS A 251 -8.84 -9.77 11.50
CA CYS A 251 -7.84 -9.78 10.43
C CYS A 251 -7.33 -8.35 10.27
N THR A 252 -6.02 -8.18 10.09
CA THR A 252 -5.44 -6.90 9.69
C THR A 252 -6.19 -6.42 8.45
N ARG A 253 -6.69 -5.18 8.47
CA ARG A 253 -7.30 -4.52 7.32
C ARG A 253 -6.44 -3.34 6.92
N GLY A 254 -6.11 -3.21 5.65
CA GLY A 254 -5.14 -2.22 5.18
C GLY A 254 -3.68 -2.62 5.43
N ALA A 255 -2.79 -1.66 5.69
CA ALA A 255 -1.39 -1.92 5.95
C ALA A 255 -0.87 -1.09 7.13
N PHE A 256 -0.07 -1.70 7.98
CA PHE A 256 0.49 -1.10 9.19
C PHE A 256 2.00 -1.14 9.14
N MET A 257 2.62 -0.01 9.45
CA MET A 257 4.07 0.08 9.58
C MET A 257 4.50 0.05 11.04
N LEU A 258 5.64 -0.58 11.30
CA LEU A 258 6.31 -0.63 12.60
C LEU A 258 7.77 -0.29 12.40
N PHE A 259 8.30 0.59 13.23
CA PHE A 259 9.68 1.07 13.12
C PHE A 259 10.58 0.38 14.14
N CYS A 260 11.68 -0.19 13.66
CA CYS A 260 12.63 -0.94 14.47
C CYS A 260 14.03 -0.35 14.33
N GLN A 261 14.68 -0.05 15.46
CA GLN A 261 16.07 0.38 15.48
C GLN A 261 17.00 -0.82 15.33
N VAL A 262 17.97 -0.72 14.42
CA VAL A 262 19.01 -1.74 14.24
C VAL A 262 20.07 -1.58 15.33
N GLY A 263 20.49 -2.68 15.95
CA GLY A 263 21.59 -2.71 16.91
C GLY A 263 22.91 -2.23 16.29
N GLU A 264 23.74 -1.51 17.05
CA GLU A 264 24.99 -0.91 16.57
C GLU A 264 25.95 -1.91 15.92
N ASP A 265 25.92 -3.16 16.39
CA ASP A 265 26.66 -4.30 15.85
C ASP A 265 26.22 -4.69 14.43
N LEU A 266 24.92 -4.59 14.13
CA LEU A 266 24.34 -5.01 12.85
C LEU A 266 24.26 -3.90 11.80
N LYS A 267 24.38 -2.62 12.19
CA LYS A 267 24.26 -1.47 11.25
C LYS A 267 25.28 -1.50 10.12
N ARG A 268 26.48 -2.03 10.37
CA ARG A 268 27.53 -2.16 9.34
C ARG A 268 27.21 -3.27 8.34
N ASP A 269 26.74 -4.41 8.83
CA ASP A 269 26.45 -5.58 8.02
C ASP A 269 25.19 -5.41 7.17
N LEU A 270 24.15 -4.77 7.74
CA LEU A 270 22.89 -4.51 7.04
C LEU A 270 22.90 -3.21 6.21
N ALA A 271 23.94 -2.37 6.38
CA ALA A 271 24.06 -1.06 5.75
C ALA A 271 22.85 -0.12 5.98
N CYS A 272 22.06 -0.35 7.03
CA CYS A 272 20.90 0.46 7.42
C CYS A 272 20.93 0.77 8.92
N ASP A 273 20.23 1.84 9.31
CA ASP A 273 20.10 2.29 10.70
C ASP A 273 18.78 1.80 11.32
N PHE A 274 17.76 1.59 10.47
CA PHE A 274 16.40 1.25 10.87
C PHE A 274 15.78 0.25 9.90
N ILE A 275 14.85 -0.56 10.42
CA ILE A 275 14.00 -1.45 9.64
C ILE A 275 12.55 -0.96 9.80
N LEU A 276 11.86 -0.71 8.68
CA LEU A 276 10.43 -0.46 8.66
C LEU A 276 9.71 -1.75 8.25
N LEU A 277 9.04 -2.38 9.20
CA LEU A 277 8.21 -3.56 8.94
C LEU A 277 6.83 -3.11 8.49
N ILE A 278 6.34 -3.64 7.36
CA ILE A 278 4.96 -3.42 6.91
C ILE A 278 4.21 -4.75 7.01
N ASP A 279 3.22 -4.79 7.91
CA ASP A 279 2.24 -5.88 8.00
C ASP A 279 1.00 -5.49 7.20
N THR A 280 0.51 -6.39 6.36
CA THR A 280 -0.62 -6.12 5.48
C THR A 280 -1.83 -6.97 5.81
N GLU A 281 -2.98 -6.52 5.36
CA GLU A 281 -4.15 -7.34 5.14
C GLU A 281 -3.80 -8.58 4.32
N GLY A 282 -4.57 -9.64 4.55
CA GLY A 282 -4.48 -10.82 3.72
C GLY A 282 -5.11 -10.58 2.36
N LEU A 283 -4.35 -10.88 1.32
CA LEU A 283 -4.88 -10.87 -0.04
C LEU A 283 -5.92 -11.99 -0.19
N LYS A 284 -6.91 -11.79 -1.07
CA LYS A 284 -7.86 -12.80 -1.52
C LYS A 284 -8.38 -13.68 -0.40
N SER A 285 -9.28 -13.14 0.42
CA SER A 285 -10.21 -14.00 1.17
C SER A 285 -10.89 -14.92 0.14
N PRO A 286 -10.70 -16.26 0.19
CA PRO A 286 -11.35 -17.19 -0.73
C PRO A 286 -12.88 -17.00 -0.79
N GLU A 287 -13.44 -16.42 0.27
CA GLU A 287 -14.84 -16.12 0.48
C GLU A 287 -15.30 -14.80 -0.19
N LEU A 288 -14.41 -13.82 -0.37
CA LEU A 288 -14.70 -12.49 -0.95
C LEU A 288 -14.15 -12.30 -2.37
N ALA A 289 -13.28 -13.20 -2.84
CA ALA A 289 -12.68 -13.18 -4.19
C ALA A 289 -13.67 -13.35 -5.37
N GLN A 290 -14.98 -13.28 -5.11
CA GLN A 290 -16.05 -13.33 -6.12
C GLN A 290 -16.85 -12.01 -6.23
N LEU A 291 -16.46 -10.98 -5.50
CA LEU A 291 -16.94 -9.60 -5.67
C LEU A 291 -16.03 -8.91 -6.71
N ASP A 292 -16.63 -8.29 -7.73
CA ASP A 292 -15.92 -7.82 -8.95
C ASP A 292 -14.79 -6.81 -8.67
N ASP A 293 -14.81 -6.10 -7.53
CA ASP A 293 -13.80 -5.09 -7.16
C ASP A 293 -12.69 -5.62 -6.21
N SER A 294 -12.80 -6.85 -5.69
CA SER A 294 -11.84 -7.40 -4.69
C SER A 294 -10.42 -7.57 -5.25
N TYR A 295 -10.31 -8.01 -6.51
CA TYR A 295 -9.01 -8.16 -7.18
C TYR A 295 -8.32 -6.82 -7.43
N GLU A 296 -9.07 -5.74 -7.67
CA GLU A 296 -8.48 -4.42 -7.88
C GLU A 296 -7.84 -3.93 -6.57
N HIS A 297 -8.55 -4.07 -5.44
CA HIS A 297 -8.02 -3.72 -4.13
C HIS A 297 -6.74 -4.51 -3.77
N ASP A 298 -6.74 -5.83 -3.95
CA ASP A 298 -5.58 -6.68 -3.68
C ASP A 298 -4.37 -6.31 -4.57
N ASN A 299 -4.63 -6.02 -5.84
CA ASN A 299 -3.59 -5.58 -6.78
C ASN A 299 -3.02 -4.21 -6.39
N GLU A 300 -3.86 -3.26 -5.98
CA GLU A 300 -3.44 -1.94 -5.50
C GLU A 300 -2.57 -2.07 -4.24
N MET A 301 -3.05 -2.81 -3.24
CA MET A 301 -2.32 -3.06 -1.99
C MET A 301 -0.97 -3.71 -2.25
N ALA A 302 -0.94 -4.80 -3.02
CA ALA A 302 0.30 -5.49 -3.34
C ALA A 302 1.26 -4.61 -4.15
N THR A 303 0.76 -3.87 -5.14
CA THR A 303 1.59 -2.95 -5.95
C THR A 303 2.22 -1.88 -5.07
N LEU A 304 1.43 -1.29 -4.15
CA LEU A 304 1.91 -0.28 -3.23
C LEU A 304 3.00 -0.83 -2.31
N VAL A 305 2.71 -1.90 -1.56
CA VAL A 305 3.64 -2.38 -0.53
C VAL A 305 4.90 -3.00 -1.13
N ILE A 306 4.81 -3.72 -2.26
CA ILE A 306 5.99 -4.19 -3.01
C ILE A 306 6.81 -2.99 -3.50
N GLY A 307 6.13 -1.92 -3.93
CA GLY A 307 6.80 -0.71 -4.41
C GLY A 307 7.45 0.14 -3.32
N LEU A 308 6.98 0.03 -2.08
CA LEU A 308 7.59 0.68 -0.92
C LEU A 308 8.73 -0.16 -0.32
N SER A 309 8.78 -1.46 -0.61
CA SER A 309 9.69 -2.41 0.06
C SER A 309 11.01 -2.61 -0.66
N ASP A 310 12.08 -2.72 0.12
CA ASP A 310 13.35 -3.27 -0.37
C ASP A 310 13.27 -4.80 -0.44
N VAL A 311 12.63 -5.41 0.56
CA VAL A 311 12.43 -6.86 0.67
C VAL A 311 10.96 -7.17 0.93
N THR A 312 10.38 -8.05 0.11
CA THR A 312 9.04 -8.59 0.29
C THR A 312 9.10 -10.09 0.49
N ILE A 313 8.49 -10.61 1.55
CA ILE A 313 8.19 -12.04 1.67
C ILE A 313 6.79 -12.29 1.11
N ILE A 314 6.67 -13.25 0.22
CA ILE A 314 5.38 -13.78 -0.22
C ILE A 314 5.16 -15.12 0.45
N ASN A 315 4.26 -15.13 1.42
CA ASN A 315 3.89 -16.27 2.23
C ASN A 315 2.76 -17.05 1.56
N ILE A 316 3.05 -18.29 1.17
CA ILE A 316 2.16 -19.18 0.43
C ILE A 316 1.83 -20.39 1.31
N ALA A 317 0.54 -20.62 1.57
CA ALA A 317 0.04 -21.81 2.26
C ALA A 317 -0.12 -23.00 1.30
N MET A 318 0.00 -24.21 1.83
CA MET A 318 0.29 -25.44 1.07
C MET A 318 -0.90 -26.06 0.32
N GLU A 319 -2.13 -25.59 0.53
CA GLU A 319 -3.33 -26.40 0.27
C GLU A 319 -4.14 -25.99 -0.98
N ASN A 320 -3.87 -24.83 -1.59
CA ASN A 320 -4.69 -24.32 -2.70
C ASN A 320 -3.87 -23.81 -3.88
N SER A 321 -3.78 -24.61 -4.94
CA SER A 321 -3.08 -24.26 -6.19
C SER A 321 -3.64 -23.02 -6.87
N THR A 322 -4.92 -22.71 -6.65
CA THR A 322 -5.57 -21.52 -7.22
C THR A 322 -5.14 -20.27 -6.49
N GLU A 323 -5.19 -20.25 -5.16
CA GLU A 323 -4.69 -19.13 -4.32
C GLU A 323 -3.22 -18.83 -4.58
N MET A 324 -2.42 -19.89 -4.76
CA MET A 324 -1.02 -19.78 -5.13
C MET A 324 -0.84 -19.03 -6.45
N LYS A 325 -1.45 -19.50 -7.55
CA LYS A 325 -1.39 -18.82 -8.87
C LYS A 325 -1.80 -17.37 -8.79
N ASP A 326 -2.85 -17.13 -8.03
CA ASP A 326 -3.48 -15.84 -7.85
C ASP A 326 -2.56 -14.82 -7.17
N ILE A 327 -1.89 -15.20 -6.08
CA ILE A 327 -0.92 -14.34 -5.39
C ILE A 327 0.33 -14.13 -6.24
N LEU A 328 0.78 -15.18 -6.93
CA LEU A 328 1.93 -15.08 -7.84
C LEU A 328 1.65 -14.10 -8.97
N GLN A 329 0.44 -14.14 -9.55
CA GLN A 329 0.03 -13.18 -10.57
C GLN A 329 0.03 -11.75 -10.02
N ILE A 330 -0.58 -11.52 -8.86
CA ILE A 330 -0.58 -10.19 -8.20
C ILE A 330 0.86 -9.68 -8.02
N ALA A 331 1.74 -10.53 -7.48
CA ALA A 331 3.12 -10.19 -7.24
C ALA A 331 3.88 -9.88 -8.54
N VAL A 332 3.77 -10.72 -9.56
CA VAL A 332 4.40 -10.51 -10.87
C VAL A 332 3.96 -9.18 -11.49
N HIS A 333 2.67 -8.85 -11.45
CA HIS A 333 2.17 -7.57 -11.96
C HIS A 333 2.74 -6.38 -11.17
N ALA A 334 2.78 -6.45 -9.84
CA ALA A 334 3.39 -5.44 -8.99
C ALA A 334 4.88 -5.24 -9.35
N PHE A 335 5.63 -6.32 -9.52
CA PHE A 335 7.05 -6.29 -9.91
C PHE A 335 7.29 -5.63 -11.27
N LEU A 336 6.48 -5.99 -12.27
CA LEU A 336 6.58 -5.39 -13.61
C LEU A 336 6.21 -3.90 -13.58
N ARG A 337 5.31 -3.46 -12.69
CA ARG A 337 5.03 -2.04 -12.48
C ARG A 337 6.22 -1.34 -11.81
N MET A 338 6.87 -2.00 -10.84
CA MET A 338 8.04 -1.44 -10.16
C MET A 338 9.25 -1.28 -11.07
N SER A 339 9.46 -2.21 -12.00
CA SER A 339 10.55 -2.10 -12.97
C SER A 339 10.36 -0.91 -13.92
N LYS A 340 9.12 -0.55 -14.30
CA LYS A 340 8.82 0.64 -15.11
C LYS A 340 9.21 1.94 -14.42
N VAL A 341 9.16 1.99 -13.09
CA VAL A 341 9.58 3.17 -12.28
C VAL A 341 11.02 3.06 -11.78
N GLY A 342 11.81 2.12 -12.32
CA GLY A 342 13.24 1.96 -12.00
C GLY A 342 13.52 1.30 -10.64
N LYS A 343 12.49 0.79 -9.96
CA LYS A 343 12.65 0.07 -8.69
C LYS A 343 12.89 -1.41 -8.93
N LYS A 344 13.74 -2.01 -8.08
CA LYS A 344 14.09 -3.44 -8.13
C LYS A 344 13.92 -4.07 -6.74
N PRO A 345 12.67 -4.20 -6.24
CA PRO A 345 12.44 -4.86 -4.96
C PRO A 345 12.93 -6.30 -5.02
N VAL A 346 13.33 -6.86 -3.88
CA VAL A 346 13.65 -8.29 -3.74
C VAL A 346 12.43 -9.00 -3.19
N CYS A 347 12.05 -10.14 -3.78
CA CYS A 347 10.97 -10.96 -3.25
C CYS A 347 11.44 -12.38 -2.90
N HIS A 348 11.08 -12.83 -1.70
CA HIS A 348 11.30 -14.18 -1.22
C HIS A 348 9.97 -14.92 -1.10
N PHE A 349 9.81 -15.99 -1.86
CA PHE A 349 8.65 -16.88 -1.74
C PHE A 349 8.89 -17.88 -0.62
N VAL A 350 8.06 -17.82 0.42
CA VAL A 350 8.07 -18.73 1.56
C VAL A 350 6.88 -19.66 1.43
N HIS A 351 7.16 -20.94 1.18
CA HIS A 351 6.15 -21.99 1.11
C HIS A 351 6.07 -22.70 2.47
N GLN A 352 4.97 -22.48 3.20
CA GLN A 352 4.75 -23.12 4.50
C GLN A 352 4.49 -24.61 4.30
N ASN A 353 5.22 -25.46 5.03
CA ASN A 353 5.30 -26.89 4.79
C ASN A 353 4.89 -27.69 6.03
N ASP A 354 4.11 -28.75 5.85
CA ASP A 354 3.82 -29.68 6.94
C ASP A 354 5.02 -30.62 7.14
N GLY A 355 5.52 -30.71 8.39
CA GLY A 355 6.76 -31.39 8.77
C GLY A 355 6.75 -32.92 8.69
N GLY A 356 6.04 -33.51 7.73
CA GLY A 356 5.90 -34.96 7.55
C GLY A 356 7.17 -35.66 7.07
N VAL A 357 7.39 -36.90 7.54
CA VAL A 357 8.51 -37.76 7.12
C VAL A 357 8.34 -38.13 5.63
N GLY A 358 9.20 -37.57 4.77
CA GLY A 358 9.11 -37.67 3.30
C GLY A 358 9.02 -36.31 2.58
N ALA A 359 8.88 -35.21 3.32
CA ALA A 359 8.73 -33.86 2.80
C ALA A 359 9.84 -33.45 1.82
N HIS A 360 11.11 -33.79 2.06
CA HIS A 360 12.23 -33.26 1.25
C HIS A 360 12.14 -33.53 -0.27
N LYS A 361 11.72 -34.73 -0.68
CA LYS A 361 11.55 -35.06 -2.12
C LYS A 361 10.30 -34.39 -2.71
N LYS A 362 9.20 -34.38 -1.96
CA LYS A 362 7.94 -33.70 -2.35
C LYS A 362 8.16 -32.19 -2.52
N ASN A 363 8.90 -31.58 -1.59
CA ASN A 363 9.26 -30.16 -1.57
C ASN A 363 10.08 -29.74 -2.78
N THR A 364 10.98 -30.59 -3.27
CA THR A 364 11.83 -30.25 -4.43
C THR A 364 11.00 -30.19 -5.71
N THR A 365 10.07 -31.12 -5.88
CA THR A 365 9.13 -31.15 -7.01
C THR A 365 8.14 -29.99 -6.94
N ASP A 366 7.56 -29.72 -5.77
CA ASP A 366 6.61 -28.63 -5.58
C ASP A 366 7.27 -27.26 -5.82
N ARG A 367 8.52 -27.07 -5.37
CA ARG A 367 9.31 -25.86 -5.66
C ARG A 367 9.59 -25.70 -7.15
N ARG A 368 9.91 -26.79 -7.87
CA ARG A 368 10.12 -26.74 -9.32
C ARG A 368 8.83 -26.34 -10.04
N HIS A 369 7.70 -26.92 -9.64
CA HIS A 369 6.41 -26.57 -10.22
C HIS A 369 6.03 -25.11 -9.96
N LEU A 370 6.29 -24.60 -8.75
CA LEU A 370 6.11 -23.19 -8.40
C LEU A 370 6.95 -22.27 -9.31
N LEU A 371 8.22 -22.62 -9.53
CA LEU A 371 9.13 -21.87 -10.41
C LEU A 371 8.66 -21.88 -11.88
N GLU A 372 8.20 -23.01 -12.39
CA GLU A 372 7.65 -23.11 -13.74
C GLU A 372 6.41 -22.23 -13.91
N GLN A 373 5.48 -22.29 -12.95
CA GLN A 373 4.29 -21.43 -12.95
C GLN A 373 4.63 -19.94 -12.87
N LEU A 374 5.60 -19.56 -12.02
CA LEU A 374 6.11 -18.20 -11.91
C LEU A 374 6.67 -17.69 -13.23
N ASN A 375 7.49 -18.51 -13.91
CA ASN A 375 8.06 -18.17 -15.21
C ASN A 375 6.96 -17.97 -16.26
N GLU A 376 5.99 -18.87 -16.32
CA GLU A 376 4.86 -18.77 -17.25
C GLU A 376 4.03 -17.49 -17.02
N MET A 377 3.71 -17.19 -15.76
CA MET A 377 2.96 -15.97 -15.38
C MET A 377 3.75 -14.71 -15.70
N THR A 378 5.06 -14.71 -15.48
CA THR A 378 5.94 -13.58 -15.81
C THR A 378 5.91 -13.28 -17.30
N ILE A 379 6.01 -14.31 -18.14
CA ILE A 379 5.92 -14.16 -19.61
C ILE A 379 4.56 -13.57 -19.99
N LYS A 380 3.47 -14.15 -19.49
CA LYS A 380 2.10 -13.69 -19.80
C LYS A 380 1.87 -12.25 -19.37
N ALA A 381 2.23 -11.90 -18.14
CA ALA A 381 2.05 -10.57 -17.59
C ALA A 381 2.89 -9.53 -18.34
N ASN A 382 4.10 -9.89 -18.77
CA ASN A 382 4.93 -9.00 -19.57
C ASN A 382 4.33 -8.76 -20.97
N CYS A 383 3.85 -9.81 -21.65
CA CYS A 383 3.13 -9.67 -22.91
C CYS A 383 1.89 -8.77 -22.79
N GLN A 384 1.09 -8.97 -21.73
CA GLN A 384 -0.09 -8.15 -21.46
C GLN A 384 0.28 -6.69 -21.20
N ASN A 385 1.31 -6.44 -20.38
CA ASN A 385 1.78 -5.08 -20.09
C ASN A 385 2.25 -4.34 -21.35
N ILE A 386 2.87 -5.03 -22.30
CA ILE A 386 3.25 -4.46 -23.60
C ILE A 386 1.99 -4.13 -24.40
N LEU A 387 1.03 -5.05 -24.47
CA LEU A 387 -0.23 -4.84 -25.18
C LEU A 387 -1.03 -3.66 -24.60
N ASP A 388 -1.11 -3.54 -23.28
CA ASP A 388 -1.80 -2.43 -22.60
C ASP A 388 -1.08 -1.11 -22.88
N SER A 389 0.25 -1.09 -22.85
CA SER A 389 1.02 0.13 -23.17
C SER A 389 0.83 0.56 -24.63
N VAL A 390 0.64 -0.39 -25.55
CA VAL A 390 0.30 -0.11 -26.95
C VAL A 390 -1.13 0.43 -27.09
N LYS A 391 -2.09 -0.16 -26.37
CA LYS A 391 -3.48 0.33 -26.35
C LYS A 391 -3.60 1.72 -25.75
N ASP A 392 -2.89 2.00 -24.65
CA ASP A 392 -2.86 3.33 -24.05
C ASP A 392 -2.25 4.36 -25.01
N LEU A 393 -1.18 3.97 -25.72
CA LEU A 393 -0.61 4.82 -26.76
C LEU A 393 -1.62 5.07 -27.89
N GLU A 394 -2.32 4.03 -28.36
CA GLU A 394 -3.36 4.13 -29.38
C GLU A 394 -4.53 5.02 -28.92
N ALA A 395 -5.03 4.84 -27.69
CA ALA A 395 -6.12 5.63 -27.13
C ALA A 395 -5.72 7.09 -26.94
N ASN A 396 -4.51 7.36 -26.45
CA ASN A 396 -3.98 8.72 -26.34
C ASN A 396 -3.81 9.38 -27.72
N LEU A 397 -3.36 8.63 -28.72
CA LEU A 397 -3.28 9.10 -30.11
C LEU A 397 -4.68 9.41 -30.64
N GLN A 398 -5.63 8.49 -30.52
CA GLN A 398 -7.02 8.65 -30.98
C GLN A 398 -7.71 9.84 -30.30
N ALA A 399 -7.58 9.96 -28.97
CA ALA A 399 -8.13 11.09 -28.22
C ALA A 399 -7.53 12.41 -28.70
N GLY A 400 -6.21 12.47 -28.92
CA GLY A 400 -5.55 13.67 -29.42
C GLY A 400 -5.96 14.05 -30.85
N PHE A 401 -6.16 13.06 -31.73
CA PHE A 401 -6.60 13.29 -33.11
C PHE A 401 -8.08 13.68 -33.24
N LEU A 402 -8.94 13.22 -32.33
CA LEU A 402 -10.39 13.47 -32.40
C LEU A 402 -10.82 14.78 -31.70
N THR A 403 -9.99 15.32 -30.79
CA THR A 403 -10.34 16.51 -29.99
C THR A 403 -9.76 17.82 -30.51
N SER A 404 -8.79 17.79 -31.41
CA SER A 404 -8.10 19.00 -31.89
C SER A 404 -8.46 19.34 -33.33
N VAL A 405 -8.93 20.58 -33.54
CA VAL A 405 -9.19 21.17 -34.88
C VAL A 405 -7.92 21.88 -35.39
N ASP A 406 -6.96 22.14 -34.49
CA ASP A 406 -5.67 22.74 -34.78
C ASP A 406 -4.53 21.73 -34.59
N ILE A 407 -3.76 21.51 -35.66
CA ILE A 407 -2.61 20.62 -35.69
C ILE A 407 -1.52 21.04 -34.68
N HIS A 408 -1.41 22.33 -34.36
CA HIS A 408 -0.47 22.80 -33.33
C HIS A 408 -0.87 22.34 -31.93
N GLU A 409 -2.18 22.32 -31.65
CA GLU A 409 -2.74 21.86 -30.38
C GLU A 409 -2.61 20.33 -30.26
N THR A 410 -2.85 19.59 -31.36
CA THR A 410 -2.58 18.15 -31.46
C THR A 410 -1.12 17.82 -31.13
N LEU A 411 -0.17 18.57 -31.69
CA LEU A 411 1.26 18.33 -31.46
C LEU A 411 1.67 18.67 -30.02
N CYS A 412 0.97 19.58 -29.33
CA CYS A 412 1.23 19.94 -27.93
C CYS A 412 0.76 18.88 -26.91
N ILE A 413 -0.26 18.10 -27.23
CA ILE A 413 -0.79 17.04 -26.35
C ILE A 413 -0.14 15.67 -26.54
N LEU A 414 0.59 15.45 -27.64
CA LEU A 414 1.29 14.18 -27.86
C LEU A 414 2.42 13.96 -26.82
N PRO A 415 2.50 12.76 -26.19
CA PRO A 415 3.55 12.42 -25.23
C PRO A 415 4.94 12.31 -25.88
N ILE A 416 4.99 12.07 -27.19
CA ILE A 416 6.19 12.12 -28.01
C ILE A 416 5.96 13.14 -29.11
N LYS A 417 6.79 14.19 -29.17
CA LYS A 417 6.71 15.23 -30.20
C LYS A 417 7.23 14.67 -31.53
N PRO A 418 6.39 14.48 -32.56
CA PRO A 418 6.82 13.90 -33.83
C PRO A 418 7.91 14.72 -34.50
N GLN A 419 7.85 16.05 -34.37
CA GLN A 419 8.90 16.95 -34.84
C GLN A 419 10.24 16.65 -34.17
N ASP A 420 10.28 16.39 -32.86
CA ASP A 420 11.53 16.11 -32.16
C ASP A 420 12.12 14.75 -32.57
N GLU A 421 11.27 13.75 -32.83
CA GLU A 421 11.71 12.45 -33.36
C GLU A 421 12.11 12.50 -34.84
N LEU A 422 11.48 13.36 -35.64
CA LEU A 422 11.91 13.68 -37.00
C LEU A 422 13.24 14.44 -36.98
N PHE A 423 13.40 15.45 -36.12
CA PHE A 423 14.64 16.21 -35.95
C PHE A 423 15.78 15.29 -35.49
N LYS A 424 15.55 14.38 -34.54
CA LYS A 424 16.55 13.36 -34.14
C LYS A 424 16.92 12.40 -35.26
N ARG A 425 16.00 12.08 -36.17
CA ARG A 425 16.28 11.23 -37.35
C ARG A 425 16.96 11.99 -38.49
N VAL A 426 16.72 13.29 -38.62
CA VAL A 426 17.26 14.13 -39.70
C VAL A 426 18.64 14.70 -39.36
N PHE A 427 18.96 14.94 -38.08
CA PHE A 427 20.24 15.55 -37.67
C PHE A 427 21.39 14.58 -37.34
N GLY A 428 21.19 13.27 -37.44
CA GLY A 428 22.21 12.29 -37.03
C GLY A 428 22.60 12.46 -35.55
N CYS A 429 23.67 11.82 -35.10
CA CYS A 429 24.07 11.89 -33.68
C CYS A 429 24.77 13.21 -33.29
N GLY A 430 25.11 14.07 -34.26
CA GLY A 430 25.68 15.41 -34.01
C GLY A 430 27.15 15.44 -33.56
N GLU A 431 27.78 14.28 -33.32
CA GLU A 431 29.19 14.19 -32.92
C GLU A 431 30.15 14.45 -34.09
N GLN A 432 31.24 15.19 -33.85
CA GLN A 432 32.24 15.47 -34.88
C GLN A 432 33.26 14.34 -34.99
N CYS A 433 33.54 13.91 -36.23
CA CYS A 433 34.61 12.95 -36.48
C CYS A 433 35.94 13.48 -35.91
N PRO A 434 36.66 12.71 -35.06
CA PRO A 434 37.89 13.18 -34.45
C PRO A 434 39.03 13.42 -35.44
N PHE A 435 38.94 12.87 -36.66
CA PHE A 435 39.95 13.01 -37.72
C PHE A 435 39.64 14.15 -38.71
N CYS A 436 38.41 14.26 -39.22
CA CYS A 436 38.05 15.25 -40.25
C CYS A 436 37.11 16.36 -39.77
N LYS A 437 36.64 16.31 -38.51
CA LYS A 437 35.72 17.27 -37.87
C LYS A 437 34.35 17.46 -38.52
N VAL A 438 34.01 16.65 -39.53
CA VAL A 438 32.67 16.59 -40.12
C VAL A 438 31.69 15.97 -39.12
N ALA A 439 30.50 16.55 -39.00
CA ALA A 439 29.44 16.05 -38.13
C ALA A 439 28.89 14.71 -38.62
N CYS A 440 28.64 13.79 -37.70
CA CYS A 440 28.12 12.47 -38.00
C CYS A 440 26.63 12.55 -38.36
N GLU A 441 26.30 12.21 -39.60
CA GLU A 441 24.93 12.20 -40.15
C GLU A 441 24.21 10.85 -39.95
N ALA A 442 24.84 9.86 -39.29
CA ALA A 442 24.25 8.54 -39.08
C ALA A 442 23.09 8.59 -38.06
N GLY A 443 21.91 8.11 -38.46
CA GLY A 443 20.71 8.03 -37.62
C GLY A 443 20.38 6.60 -37.17
N GLY A 444 19.86 6.44 -35.94
CA GLY A 444 19.38 5.17 -35.37
C GLY A 444 20.05 4.78 -34.05
N LYS A 445 19.35 3.99 -33.21
CA LYS A 445 19.82 3.55 -31.87
C LYS A 445 20.94 2.49 -31.90
N ASP A 446 21.31 1.97 -33.08
CA ASP A 446 22.31 0.89 -33.25
C ASP A 446 23.61 1.33 -33.93
N HIS A 447 23.92 2.63 -33.96
CA HIS A 447 25.26 3.07 -34.31
C HIS A 447 26.19 2.75 -33.13
N THR A 448 26.84 1.58 -33.20
CA THR A 448 27.84 1.15 -32.24
C THR A 448 28.98 2.17 -32.23
N ALA A 449 29.28 2.69 -31.04
CA ALA A 449 30.26 3.74 -30.74
C ALA A 449 31.70 3.32 -31.08
N SER A 450 31.95 3.08 -32.36
CA SER A 450 33.24 2.73 -32.91
C SER A 450 33.49 3.65 -34.09
N HIS A 451 33.93 4.88 -33.79
CA HIS A 451 34.58 5.75 -34.78
C HIS A 451 36.01 5.24 -35.14
N GLY A 452 36.19 3.91 -35.15
CA GLY A 452 37.40 3.13 -35.40
C GLY A 452 37.18 1.64 -35.09
N LEU A 453 37.62 0.74 -35.98
CA LEU A 453 37.43 -0.72 -35.94
C LEU A 453 37.97 -1.42 -34.67
N SER A 454 37.18 -2.29 -34.01
CA SER A 454 37.38 -3.77 -33.99
C SER A 454 36.67 -4.51 -32.83
N SER A 455 36.15 -5.69 -33.20
CA SER A 455 35.93 -6.99 -32.51
C SER A 455 35.80 -7.16 -30.98
N THR A 456 34.73 -7.90 -30.64
CA THR A 456 34.55 -8.97 -29.61
C THR A 456 34.64 -8.65 -28.11
N LYS A 457 33.53 -8.93 -27.38
CA LYS A 457 33.43 -9.55 -26.03
C LYS A 457 31.94 -9.71 -25.64
N ASN A 458 31.42 -10.93 -25.61
CA ASN A 458 31.22 -11.83 -24.46
C ASN A 458 30.02 -11.46 -23.55
N LEU A 459 29.02 -12.35 -23.57
CA LEU A 459 27.99 -12.54 -22.55
C LEU A 459 28.64 -13.01 -21.25
N ASP A 460 28.16 -12.52 -20.10
CA ASP A 460 28.00 -13.28 -18.85
C ASP A 460 27.22 -12.44 -17.83
N LEU A 461 26.03 -12.91 -17.42
CA LEU A 461 25.28 -12.37 -16.28
C LEU A 461 24.22 -13.36 -15.77
N MET A 462 24.65 -14.47 -15.17
CA MET A 462 23.88 -15.20 -14.15
C MET A 462 24.85 -15.88 -13.18
N ALA A 463 24.87 -15.42 -11.93
CA ALA A 463 25.59 -16.06 -10.84
C ALA A 463 24.59 -16.84 -9.96
N TYR A 464 24.88 -18.13 -9.80
CA TYR A 464 24.20 -19.10 -8.96
C TYR A 464 25.04 -19.28 -7.69
N VAL A 465 24.41 -19.36 -6.51
CA VAL A 465 25.09 -19.75 -5.26
C VAL A 465 24.23 -20.82 -4.59
N ASP A 466 24.70 -22.06 -4.68
CA ASP A 466 24.32 -23.14 -3.78
C ASP A 466 25.16 -22.99 -2.50
N VAL A 467 24.52 -23.15 -1.34
CA VAL A 467 25.22 -23.38 -0.07
C VAL A 467 24.73 -24.72 0.47
N PHE A 468 25.69 -25.62 0.70
CA PHE A 468 25.51 -26.95 1.27
C PHE A 468 24.83 -26.94 2.64
#